data_AF-A0AA37UTI8-F1
#
_entry.id   AF-A0AA37UTI8-F1
#
_cell.length_a   1.000
_cell.length_b   1.000
_cell.length_c   1.000
_cell.angle_alpha   90.00
_cell.angle_beta   90.00
_cell.angle_gamma   90.00
#
_symmetry.space_group_name_H-M   'P 1'
#
loop_
_entity.id
_entity.type
_entity.pdbx_description
1 polymer ?
#
loop_
_entity_poly.entity_id
_entity_poly.type
_entity_poly.pdbx_seq_one_letter_code
_entity_poly.pdbx_strand_id
1 'polypeptide(L)'
;MSRLELPPLLSLTMLVVMMMMAAIMSDCHGIADDGWGAGGEVPVVLEVGKVGRTGYGKVSAEVPPQCLRWVFWAESVKEGLDSFDVWKQLFAKGPAVCPG
;
A
#
# COMPACT_ATOMS: atom_id res chain seq x y z
N MET A 1 20.44 -10.27 -12.65
CA MET A 1 19.31 -9.79 -11.84
C MET A 1 18.12 -10.68 -12.11
N SER A 2 17.79 -11.58 -11.20
CA SER A 2 16.56 -12.39 -11.28
C SER A 2 15.38 -11.46 -11.02
N ARG A 3 14.45 -11.38 -11.96
CA ARG A 3 13.17 -10.67 -11.78
C ARG A 3 12.40 -11.44 -10.71
N LEU A 4 12.01 -10.78 -9.62
CA LEU A 4 11.02 -11.37 -8.72
C LEU A 4 9.72 -11.49 -9.52
N GLU A 5 9.29 -12.72 -9.83
CA GLU A 5 7.94 -12.96 -10.32
C GLU A 5 6.99 -12.92 -9.12
N LEU A 6 6.63 -11.70 -8.73
CA LEU A 6 5.60 -11.50 -7.71
C LEU A 6 4.23 -11.74 -8.36
N PRO A 7 3.32 -12.46 -7.68
CA PRO A 7 1.92 -12.42 -8.05
C PRO A 7 1.40 -10.96 -8.01
N PRO A 8 0.25 -10.66 -8.64
CA PRO A 8 -0.34 -9.33 -8.59
C PRO A 8 -0.41 -8.83 -7.15
N LEU A 9 0.20 -7.67 -6.89
CA LEU A 9 0.26 -7.08 -5.55
C LEU A 9 -1.07 -6.46 -5.12
N LEU A 10 -2.02 -6.33 -6.05
CA LEU A 10 -3.38 -5.87 -5.84
C LEU A 10 -4.33 -6.80 -6.62
N SER A 11 -5.40 -7.21 -5.96
CA SER A 11 -6.54 -7.92 -6.55
C SER A 11 -7.83 -7.20 -6.22
N LEU A 12 -8.72 -7.06 -7.21
CA LEU A 12 -10.05 -6.47 -7.04
C LEU A 12 -11.11 -7.51 -7.43
N THR A 13 -12.02 -7.79 -6.51
CA THR A 13 -13.14 -8.70 -6.74
C THR A 13 -14.46 -7.97 -6.54
N MET A 14 -15.31 -7.93 -7.57
CA MET A 14 -16.66 -7.38 -7.48
C MET A 14 -17.67 -8.51 -7.26
N LEU A 15 -18.41 -8.45 -6.17
CA LEU A 15 -19.50 -9.36 -5.85
C LEU A 15 -20.84 -8.65 -6.08
N VAL A 16 -21.63 -9.11 -7.06
CA VAL A 16 -22.99 -8.59 -7.28
C VAL A 16 -23.94 -9.35 -6.36
N VAL A 17 -24.54 -8.63 -5.39
CA VAL A 17 -25.41 -9.23 -4.37
C VAL A 17 -26.88 -9.23 -4.81
N MET A 18 -27.31 -8.16 -5.49
CA MET A 18 -28.64 -8.03 -6.11
C MET A 18 -28.61 -6.92 -7.18
N MET A 19 -29.72 -6.72 -7.91
CA MET A 19 -29.78 -5.79 -9.06
C MET A 19 -29.20 -4.38 -8.82
N MET A 20 -29.21 -3.88 -7.58
CA MET A 20 -28.69 -2.55 -7.24
C MET A 20 -27.62 -2.57 -6.14
N MET A 21 -27.09 -3.74 -5.77
CA MET A 21 -26.12 -3.86 -4.69
C MET A 21 -24.94 -4.70 -5.13
N ALA A 22 -23.75 -4.11 -5.02
CA ALA A 22 -22.49 -4.79 -5.24
C ALA A 22 -21.53 -4.47 -4.09
N ALA A 23 -20.68 -5.43 -3.76
CA ALA A 23 -19.53 -5.24 -2.89
C ALA A 23 -18.26 -5.31 -3.73
N ILE A 24 -17.27 -4.49 -3.39
CA ILE A 24 -15.92 -4.57 -3.97
C ILE A 24 -14.99 -4.97 -2.83
N MET A 25 -14.25 -6.05 -3.03
CA MET A 25 -13.17 -6.48 -2.16
C MET A 25 -11.85 -6.10 -2.83
N SER A 26 -10.98 -5.46 -2.06
CA SER A 26 -9.64 -5.04 -2.46
C SER A 26 -8.64 -5.78 -1.59
N ASP A 27 -7.82 -6.62 -2.20
CA ASP A 27 -6.76 -7.36 -1.52
C ASP A 27 -5.42 -6.82 -2.02
N CYS A 28 -4.74 -6.05 -1.17
CA CYS A 28 -3.38 -5.58 -1.39
C CYS A 28 -2.39 -6.42 -0.58
N HIS A 29 -1.29 -6.81 -1.22
CA HIS A 29 -0.18 -7.45 -0.51
C HIS A 29 0.51 -6.42 0.39
N GLY A 30 0.83 -6.77 1.63
CA GLY A 30 1.44 -5.87 2.63
C GLY A 30 2.83 -5.31 2.29
N ILE A 31 3.36 -5.62 1.10
CA ILE A 31 4.58 -4.99 0.55
C ILE A 31 4.24 -3.68 -0.20
N ALA A 32 3.00 -3.58 -0.69
CA ALA A 32 2.51 -2.47 -1.50
C ALA A 32 1.55 -1.57 -0.73
N ASP A 33 0.97 -2.07 0.38
CA ASP A 33 0.06 -1.31 1.24
C ASP A 33 0.39 -1.55 2.71
N ASP A 34 0.35 -0.49 3.50
CA ASP A 34 0.60 -0.49 4.95
C ASP A 34 -0.69 -0.37 5.77
N GLY A 35 -1.86 -0.48 5.12
CA GLY A 35 -3.18 -0.27 5.71
C GLY A 35 -3.58 1.21 5.84
N TRP A 36 -2.63 2.15 5.75
CA TRP A 36 -2.95 3.58 5.65
C TRP A 36 -3.23 3.97 4.19
N GLY A 37 -2.52 3.34 3.25
CA GLY A 37 -2.74 3.43 1.80
C GLY A 37 -4.11 2.91 1.35
N ALA A 38 -4.68 1.93 2.05
CA ALA A 38 -6.05 1.44 1.85
C ALA A 38 -7.13 2.55 1.95
N GLY A 39 -6.89 3.60 2.75
CA GLY A 39 -7.77 4.77 2.79
C GLY A 39 -7.66 5.69 1.56
N GLY A 40 -6.50 5.68 0.90
CA GLY A 40 -6.21 6.47 -0.30
C GLY A 40 -6.63 5.80 -1.61
N GLU A 41 -6.75 4.46 -1.65
CA GLU A 41 -7.18 3.73 -2.86
C GLU A 41 -8.68 3.87 -3.13
N VAL A 42 -9.53 3.92 -2.10
CA VAL A 42 -10.99 3.96 -2.25
C VAL A 42 -11.47 5.15 -3.09
N PRO A 43 -11.00 6.40 -2.85
CA PRO A 43 -11.34 7.54 -3.71
C PRO A 43 -10.94 7.33 -5.18
N VAL A 44 -9.79 6.70 -5.44
CA VAL A 44 -9.30 6.43 -6.80
C VAL A 44 -10.20 5.43 -7.51
N VAL A 45 -10.58 4.33 -6.84
CA VAL A 45 -11.52 3.34 -7.38
C VAL A 45 -12.88 3.96 -7.69
N LEU A 46 -13.37 4.86 -6.84
CA LEU A 46 -14.62 5.58 -7.06
C LEU A 46 -14.54 6.53 -8.26
N GLU A 47 -13.45 7.27 -8.43
CA GLU A 47 -13.24 8.14 -9.59
C GLU A 47 -13.13 7.35 -10.90
N VAL A 48 -12.38 6.24 -10.91
CA VAL A 48 -12.32 5.32 -12.07
C VAL A 48 -13.72 4.80 -12.40
N GLY A 49 -14.49 4.38 -11.40
CA GLY A 49 -15.86 3.89 -11.58
C GLY A 49 -16.85 4.96 -12.06
N LYS A 50 -16.61 6.24 -11.80
CA LYS A 50 -17.40 7.35 -12.37
C LYS A 50 -17.06 7.56 -13.84
N VAL A 51 -15.77 7.65 -14.16
CA VAL A 51 -15.27 7.83 -15.54
C VAL A 51 -15.71 6.68 -16.45
N GLY A 52 -15.63 5.44 -15.95
CA GLY A 52 -16.07 4.25 -16.70
C GLY A 52 -17.57 4.26 -17.00
N ARG A 53 -18.40 4.86 -16.14
CA ARG A 53 -19.85 4.97 -16.35
C ARG A 53 -20.26 6.11 -17.29
N THR A 54 -19.47 7.17 -17.37
CA THR A 54 -19.76 8.34 -18.21
C THR A 54 -19.10 8.27 -19.59
N GLY A 55 -18.15 7.36 -19.81
CA GLY A 55 -17.39 7.23 -21.05
C GLY A 55 -16.43 8.40 -21.33
N TYR A 56 -16.40 9.40 -20.45
CA TYR A 56 -15.61 10.61 -20.55
C TYR A 56 -14.99 10.96 -19.20
N GLY A 57 -13.67 11.12 -19.19
CA GLY A 57 -12.90 11.61 -18.04
C GLY A 57 -11.46 11.12 -18.06
N LYS A 58 -10.55 11.94 -17.53
CA LYS A 58 -9.21 11.49 -17.14
C LYS A 58 -9.23 11.28 -15.64
N VAL A 59 -8.73 10.13 -15.19
CA VAL A 59 -8.46 9.91 -13.77
C VAL A 59 -7.30 10.82 -13.41
N SER A 60 -7.63 11.97 -12.83
CA SER A 60 -6.68 12.97 -12.35
C SER A 60 -6.52 12.80 -10.83
N ALA A 61 -6.23 11.58 -10.39
CA ALA A 61 -5.70 11.44 -9.03
C ALA A 61 -4.27 11.96 -9.07
N GLU A 62 -3.94 12.97 -8.26
CA GLU A 62 -2.54 13.27 -7.96
C GLU A 62 -1.94 11.97 -7.42
N VAL A 63 -1.08 11.34 -8.22
CA VAL A 63 -0.34 10.16 -7.77
C VAL A 63 0.60 10.67 -6.69
N PRO A 64 0.50 10.20 -5.44
CA PRO A 64 1.44 10.55 -4.39
C PRO A 64 2.88 10.32 -4.87
N PRO A 65 3.89 10.97 -4.28
CA PRO A 65 5.28 10.74 -4.66
C PRO A 65 5.54 9.23 -4.74
N GLN A 66 5.89 8.77 -5.95
CA GLN A 66 6.02 7.35 -6.27
C GLN A 66 6.85 6.63 -5.20
N CYS A 67 6.50 5.41 -4.83
CA CYS A 67 7.23 4.61 -3.83
C CYS A 67 8.74 4.59 -4.08
N LEU A 68 9.18 4.76 -5.33
CA LEU A 68 10.59 4.94 -5.72
C LEU A 68 11.28 6.13 -5.00
N ARG A 69 10.60 7.26 -4.81
CA ARG A 69 11.14 8.41 -4.06
C ARG A 69 11.33 8.08 -2.59
N TRP A 70 10.43 7.28 -2.03
CA TRP A 70 10.56 6.76 -0.67
C TRP A 70 11.76 5.81 -0.55
N VAL A 71 12.00 4.95 -1.54
CA VAL A 71 13.20 4.09 -1.56
C VAL A 71 14.48 4.93 -1.54
N PHE A 72 14.60 5.93 -2.42
CA PHE A 72 15.79 6.80 -2.45
C PHE A 72 15.97 7.60 -1.17
N TRP A 73 14.88 8.11 -0.59
CA TRP A 73 14.95 8.78 0.71
C TRP A 73 15.38 7.81 1.81
N ALA A 74 14.81 6.60 1.88
CA ALA A 74 15.15 5.62 2.89
C ALA A 74 16.62 5.20 2.80
N GLU A 75 17.15 5.03 1.58
CA GLU A 75 18.58 4.78 1.35
C GLU A 75 19.44 5.95 1.86
N SER A 76 19.06 7.20 1.57
CA SER A 76 19.80 8.38 2.06
C SER A 76 19.77 8.53 3.58
N VAL A 77 18.69 8.13 4.24
CA VAL A 77 18.56 8.20 5.70
C VAL A 77 19.32 7.08 6.38
N LYS A 78 19.42 5.90 5.75
CA LYS A 78 20.12 4.74 6.29
C LYS A 78 21.60 5.02 6.59
N GLU A 79 22.23 5.89 5.80
CA GLU A 79 23.63 6.30 5.99
C GLU A 79 23.84 7.25 7.19
N GLY A 80 22.76 7.80 7.78
CA GLY A 80 22.80 8.75 8.89
C GLY A 80 22.04 8.34 10.16
N LEU A 81 21.68 7.05 10.32
CA LEU A 81 20.93 6.59 11.49
C LEU A 81 21.82 6.34 12.72
N ASP A 82 22.14 7.41 13.46
CA ASP A 82 22.71 7.36 14.82
C ASP A 82 21.79 6.64 15.83
N SER A 83 20.52 6.43 15.46
CA SER A 83 19.49 5.82 16.32
C SER A 83 19.62 4.30 16.47
N PHE A 84 20.46 3.62 15.68
CA PHE A 84 20.56 2.16 15.72
C PHE A 84 21.04 1.64 17.08
N ASP A 85 21.95 2.35 17.74
CA ASP A 85 22.42 1.97 19.09
C ASP A 85 21.38 2.23 20.17
N VAL A 86 20.53 3.25 20.00
CA VAL A 86 19.37 3.49 20.88
C VAL A 86 18.37 2.35 20.77
N TRP A 87 18.05 1.90 19.55
CA TRP A 87 17.16 0.76 19.34
C TRP A 87 17.72 -0.54 19.92
N LYS A 88 19.03 -0.81 19.78
CA LYS A 88 19.67 -1.98 20.42
C LYS A 88 19.49 -1.96 21.94
N GLN A 89 19.69 -0.81 22.58
CA GLN A 89 19.55 -0.69 24.03
C GLN A 89 18.11 -0.88 24.49
N LEU A 90 17.14 -0.36 23.73
CA LEU A 90 15.72 -0.54 24.02
C LEU A 90 15.28 -2.00 23.90
N PHE A 91 15.70 -2.69 22.82
CA PHE A 91 15.33 -4.09 22.59
C PHE A 91 16.15 -5.09 23.41
N ALA A 92 17.34 -4.73 23.89
CA ALA A 92 18.14 -5.58 24.78
C ALA A 92 17.45 -5.88 26.13
N LYS A 93 16.47 -5.05 26.52
CA LYS A 93 15.68 -5.21 27.76
C LYS A 93 14.25 -5.71 27.50
N GLY A 94 13.89 -5.94 26.24
CA GLY A 94 12.58 -6.46 25.86
C GLY A 94 12.45 -7.96 26.18
N PRO A 95 11.22 -8.47 26.40
CA PRO A 95 11.00 -9.91 26.55
C PRO A 95 11.50 -10.64 25.29
N ALA A 96 12.24 -11.73 25.48
CA ALA A 96 12.90 -12.47 24.39
C ALA A 96 11.93 -13.10 23.37
N VAL A 97 10.62 -13.09 23.66
CA VAL A 97 9.57 -13.71 22.84
C VAL A 97 8.27 -12.94 23.07
N CYS A 98 7.62 -12.48 22.00
CA CYS A 98 6.19 -12.20 22.08
C CYS A 98 5.48 -13.56 22.30
N PRO A 99 4.71 -13.76 23.38
CA PRO A 99 3.88 -14.96 23.47
C PRO A 99 2.88 -14.91 22.31
N GLY A 100 3.06 -15.84 21.36
CA GLY A 100 2.14 -16.06 20.25
C GLY A 100 0.87 -16.77 20.70
#